data_AF-A0A418VG91-F1
#
_entry.id   AF-A0A418VG91-F1
#
_cell.length_a   1.000
_cell.length_b   1.000
_cell.length_c   1.000
_cell.angle_alpha   90.00
_cell.angle_beta   90.00
_cell.angle_gamma   90.00
#
_symmetry.space_group_name_H-M   'P 1'
#
loop_
_entity.id
_entity.type
_entity.pdbx_description
1 polymer ?
#
loop_
_entity_poly.entity_id
_entity_poly.type
_entity_poly.pdbx_seq_one_letter_code
_entity_poly.pdbx_strand_id
1 'polypeptide(L)'
;MRQLSCLARFLACAVVTTALAGCQTAGMSGITGALNARAEAPADPTRTAEIAGDKYRANPKDPAAALAYGQALRAIGQRSQAVAMLERATLANPGNKTVLAAYGRALADNGNFSAAFDALSNAHSPDNPDWRILSVQGASLDQMGRNEEARRYYASALKLAPGEPSVLSNLGMSYVLTKELPKAEDTLRQAYSSGRADPRVRQNLALVIGLQGRFAEAEGIVRSDLPPDEAAANVAYLKQMLDGKGDTRRGGVLAAGE
;
A
#
# COMPACT_ATOMS: atom_id res chain seq x y z
N MET A 1 27.00 18.27 43.21
CA MET A 1 27.69 17.88 44.47
C MET A 1 26.63 17.65 45.54
N ARG A 2 26.62 16.44 46.15
CA ARG A 2 25.98 15.95 47.41
C ARG A 2 24.63 16.58 47.84
N GLN A 3 23.49 15.89 47.75
CA GLN A 3 22.95 14.77 48.57
C GLN A 3 22.63 15.12 50.04
N LEU A 4 21.40 14.70 50.43
CA LEU A 4 20.82 14.44 51.76
C LEU A 4 19.94 15.52 52.40
N SER A 5 18.63 15.23 52.45
CA SER A 5 17.71 15.72 53.49
C SER A 5 16.55 14.74 53.71
N CYS A 6 16.34 14.42 55.00
CA CYS A 6 15.10 14.01 55.67
C CYS A 6 14.46 12.65 55.32
N LEU A 7 14.53 11.68 56.23
CA LEU A 7 13.70 11.47 57.44
C LEU A 7 12.28 10.94 57.16
N ALA A 8 12.18 9.62 57.32
CA ALA A 8 11.20 8.86 58.11
C ALA A 8 9.75 9.35 58.23
N ARG A 9 8.81 8.44 57.97
CA ARG A 9 7.66 8.21 58.86
C ARG A 9 7.03 6.83 58.68
N PHE A 10 6.76 6.23 59.84
CA PHE A 10 6.15 4.93 60.12
C PHE A 10 4.76 4.76 59.51
N LEU A 11 4.39 3.52 59.18
CA LEU A 11 3.02 3.04 59.34
C LEU A 11 3.02 1.52 59.64
N ALA A 12 2.41 1.17 60.77
CA ALA A 12 2.05 -0.19 61.15
C ALA A 12 0.53 -0.33 61.02
N CYS A 13 0.03 -1.47 60.52
CA CYS A 13 -1.10 -2.21 61.10
C CYS A 13 -1.38 -3.49 60.30
N ALA A 14 -1.59 -4.56 61.07
CA ALA A 14 -1.86 -5.93 60.64
C ALA A 14 -3.33 -6.15 60.29
N VAL A 15 -3.64 -7.12 59.41
CA VAL A 15 -4.85 -7.97 59.48
C VAL A 15 -4.55 -9.35 58.86
N VAL A 16 -4.99 -10.37 59.59
CA VAL A 16 -4.96 -11.82 59.32
C VAL A 16 -6.18 -12.24 58.49
N THR A 17 -6.04 -13.14 57.51
CA THR A 17 -7.16 -14.01 57.04
C THR A 17 -6.69 -15.40 56.53
N THR A 18 -7.10 -16.41 57.30
CA THR A 18 -7.72 -17.71 56.94
C THR A 18 -7.22 -18.58 55.76
N ALA A 19 -6.97 -19.85 56.10
CA ALA A 19 -6.78 -21.01 55.25
C ALA A 19 -8.09 -21.58 54.65
N LEU A 20 -7.99 -22.28 53.52
CA LEU A 20 -8.85 -23.42 53.18
C LEU A 20 -8.06 -24.44 52.32
N ALA A 21 -8.05 -25.68 52.79
CA ALA A 21 -7.62 -26.87 52.07
C ALA A 21 -8.80 -27.45 51.25
N GLY A 22 -8.51 -28.22 50.19
CA GLY A 22 -9.53 -29.06 49.55
C GLY A 22 -9.14 -29.54 48.15
N CYS A 23 -8.88 -30.83 48.02
CA CYS A 23 -8.44 -31.52 46.80
C CYS A 23 -9.61 -32.08 45.97
N GLN A 24 -9.23 -32.65 44.81
CA GLN A 24 -9.90 -33.70 44.02
C GLN A 24 -10.99 -33.21 43.04
N THR A 25 -11.12 -33.69 41.81
CA THR A 25 -10.58 -34.88 41.11
C THR A 25 -10.81 -34.71 39.61
N ALA A 26 -10.01 -35.43 38.82
CA ALA A 26 -10.15 -35.58 37.38
C ALA A 26 -11.56 -36.04 36.94
N GLY A 27 -12.00 -35.54 35.78
CA GLY A 27 -13.14 -36.03 35.01
C GLY A 27 -12.79 -35.97 33.52
N MET A 28 -12.85 -37.13 32.88
CA MET A 28 -12.34 -37.47 31.55
C MET A 28 -13.15 -36.94 30.37
N SER A 29 -12.44 -36.68 29.27
CA SER A 29 -12.78 -36.92 27.85
C SER A 29 -14.01 -36.23 27.24
N GLY A 30 -13.75 -35.34 26.27
CA GLY A 30 -14.74 -34.78 25.37
C GLY A 30 -14.07 -34.16 24.13
N ILE A 31 -14.11 -34.91 23.04
CA ILE A 31 -13.75 -34.56 21.65
C ILE A 31 -14.05 -33.10 21.31
N THR A 32 -13.03 -32.29 21.01
CA THR A 32 -13.03 -31.31 19.91
C THR A 32 -11.59 -30.94 19.62
N GLY A 33 -11.09 -31.39 18.46
CA GLY A 33 -9.86 -30.88 17.87
C GLY A 33 -10.06 -29.44 17.40
N ALA A 34 -10.13 -28.50 18.34
CA ALA A 34 -9.94 -27.09 18.07
C ALA A 34 -8.51 -26.75 18.48
N LEU A 35 -7.55 -27.15 17.64
CA LEU A 35 -6.25 -26.48 17.66
C LEU A 35 -6.54 -25.02 17.36
N ASN A 36 -6.37 -24.21 18.39
CA ASN A 36 -6.32 -22.76 18.33
C ASN A 36 -5.32 -22.36 17.24
N ALA A 37 -5.79 -22.23 16.00
CA ALA A 37 -5.17 -21.38 15.00
C ALA A 37 -5.40 -19.95 15.49
N ARG A 38 -4.59 -19.55 16.47
CA ARG A 38 -4.41 -18.16 16.85
C ARG A 38 -4.04 -17.48 15.54
N ALA A 39 -4.96 -16.68 15.00
CA ALA A 39 -4.69 -15.87 13.82
C ALA A 39 -3.41 -15.10 14.13
N GLU A 40 -2.33 -15.51 13.46
CA GLU A 40 -1.01 -14.95 13.65
C GLU A 40 -1.14 -13.46 13.33
N ALA A 41 -0.78 -12.60 14.29
CA ALA A 41 -0.74 -11.17 14.02
C ALA A 41 0.07 -10.96 12.72
N PRO A 42 -0.36 -10.03 11.84
CA PRO A 42 0.32 -9.84 10.55
C PRO A 42 1.82 -9.70 10.82
N ALA A 43 2.61 -10.58 10.21
CA ALA A 43 4.04 -10.66 10.46
C ALA A 43 4.67 -9.28 10.25
N ASP A 44 5.51 -8.85 11.20
CA ASP A 44 6.27 -7.61 11.07
C ASP A 44 6.97 -7.57 9.70
N PRO A 45 6.65 -6.59 8.83
CA PRO A 45 7.22 -6.50 7.49
C PRO A 45 8.76 -6.47 7.50
N THR A 46 9.35 -5.87 8.53
CA THR A 46 10.82 -5.80 8.70
C THR A 46 11.40 -7.18 8.96
N ARG A 47 10.84 -7.90 9.94
CA ARG A 47 11.21 -9.29 10.24
C ARG A 47 11.00 -10.21 9.05
N THR A 48 9.94 -9.99 8.28
CA THR A 48 9.66 -10.75 7.05
C THR A 48 10.77 -10.54 6.01
N ALA A 49 11.24 -9.30 5.84
CA ALA A 49 12.36 -8.99 4.95
C ALA A 49 13.68 -9.61 5.43
N GLU A 50 13.95 -9.62 6.74
CA GLU A 50 15.12 -10.28 7.32
C GLU A 50 15.14 -11.78 7.02
N ILE A 51 14.04 -12.48 7.33
CA ILE A 51 13.91 -13.93 7.08
C ILE A 51 14.02 -14.26 5.60
N ALA A 52 13.38 -13.48 4.73
CA ALA A 52 13.48 -13.67 3.28
C ALA A 52 14.90 -13.41 2.78
N GLY A 53 15.59 -12.42 3.36
CA GLY A 53 16.98 -12.11 3.08
C GLY A 53 17.94 -13.23 3.48
N ASP A 54 17.73 -13.87 4.63
CA ASP A 54 18.51 -15.04 5.06
C ASP A 54 18.34 -16.21 4.09
N LYS A 55 17.09 -16.50 3.69
CA LYS A 55 16.80 -17.55 2.70
C LYS A 55 17.48 -17.27 1.36
N TYR A 56 17.42 -16.03 0.88
CA TYR A 56 18.09 -15.64 -0.35
C TYR A 56 19.62 -15.76 -0.22
N ARG A 57 20.22 -15.33 0.90
CA ARG A 57 21.66 -15.47 1.13
C ARG A 57 22.13 -16.93 1.16
N ALA A 58 21.31 -17.83 1.71
CA ALA A 58 21.60 -19.27 1.75
C ALA A 58 21.59 -19.90 0.35
N ASN A 59 20.72 -19.44 -0.55
CA ASN A 59 20.72 -19.87 -1.96
C ASN A 59 20.36 -18.73 -2.93
N PRO A 60 21.35 -17.91 -3.35
CA PRO A 60 21.10 -16.74 -4.19
C PRO A 60 20.59 -17.05 -5.61
N LYS A 61 20.66 -18.31 -6.03
CA LYS A 61 20.17 -18.77 -7.33
C LYS A 61 18.72 -19.24 -7.28
N ASP A 62 18.14 -19.46 -6.10
CA ASP A 62 16.74 -19.86 -5.97
C ASP A 62 15.81 -18.69 -6.35
N PRO A 63 15.02 -18.81 -7.43
CA PRO A 63 14.10 -17.77 -7.84
C PRO A 63 13.00 -17.53 -6.79
N ALA A 64 12.56 -18.56 -6.05
CA ALA A 64 11.52 -18.39 -5.04
C ALA A 64 12.01 -17.53 -3.87
N ALA A 65 13.22 -17.81 -3.36
CA ALA A 65 13.85 -16.99 -2.33
C ALA A 65 14.09 -15.55 -2.81
N ALA A 66 14.52 -15.37 -4.06
CA ALA A 66 14.71 -14.05 -4.65
C ALA A 66 13.42 -13.23 -4.74
N LEU A 67 12.33 -13.86 -5.19
CA LEU A 67 11.00 -13.24 -5.30
C LEU A 67 10.48 -12.82 -3.91
N ALA A 68 10.58 -13.71 -2.92
CA ALA A 68 10.14 -13.43 -1.56
C ALA A 68 10.92 -12.25 -0.95
N TYR A 69 12.25 -12.22 -1.12
CA TYR A 69 13.06 -11.15 -0.58
C TYR A 69 12.81 -9.82 -1.29
N GLY A 70 12.74 -9.82 -2.62
CA GLY A 70 12.39 -8.64 -3.39
C GLY A 70 11.02 -8.07 -3.03
N GLN A 71 10.00 -8.92 -2.83
CA GLN A 71 8.68 -8.50 -2.37
C GLN A 71 8.73 -7.87 -0.97
N ALA A 72 9.47 -8.49 -0.04
CA ALA A 72 9.58 -7.97 1.32
C ALA A 72 10.30 -6.62 1.37
N LEU A 73 11.40 -6.45 0.62
CA LEU A 73 12.12 -5.18 0.50
C LEU A 73 11.23 -4.06 -0.06
N ARG A 74 10.42 -4.37 -1.08
CA ARG A 74 9.44 -3.42 -1.63
C ARG A 74 8.38 -3.02 -0.60
N ALA A 75 7.88 -3.99 0.18
CA ALA A 75 6.87 -3.75 1.21
C ALA A 75 7.37 -2.82 2.34
N ILE A 76 8.65 -2.90 2.70
CA ILE A 76 9.26 -2.01 3.70
C ILE A 76 9.87 -0.73 3.11
N GLY A 77 9.65 -0.47 1.81
CA GLY A 77 10.10 0.75 1.15
C GLY A 77 11.60 0.81 0.82
N GLN A 78 12.35 -0.29 0.98
CA GLN A 78 13.77 -0.38 0.62
C GLN A 78 13.95 -0.57 -0.90
N ARG A 79 13.47 0.41 -1.67
CA ARG A 79 13.32 0.37 -3.13
C ARG A 79 14.65 0.15 -3.86
N SER A 80 15.68 0.93 -3.53
CA SER A 80 17.00 0.80 -4.16
C SER A 80 17.63 -0.57 -3.91
N GLN A 81 17.44 -1.13 -2.70
CA GLN A 81 17.95 -2.45 -2.37
C GLN A 81 17.18 -3.55 -3.09
N ALA A 82 15.85 -3.41 -3.21
CA ALA A 82 15.03 -4.33 -3.98
C ALA A 82 15.49 -4.39 -5.44
N VAL A 83 15.76 -3.23 -6.06
CA VAL A 83 16.28 -3.15 -7.44
C VAL A 83 17.61 -3.87 -7.55
N ALA A 84 18.62 -3.49 -6.75
CA ALA A 84 19.97 -4.06 -6.86
C ALA A 84 19.99 -5.58 -6.62
N MET A 85 19.18 -6.06 -5.68
CA MET A 85 19.10 -7.48 -5.38
C MET A 85 18.34 -8.27 -6.47
N LEU A 86 17.21 -7.75 -6.96
CA LEU A 86 16.45 -8.41 -8.02
C LEU A 86 17.19 -8.38 -9.36
N GLU A 87 17.97 -7.35 -9.65
CA GLU A 87 18.88 -7.31 -10.81
C GLU A 87 19.84 -8.51 -10.77
N ARG A 88 20.53 -8.74 -9.65
CA ARG A 88 21.38 -9.92 -9.47
C ARG A 88 20.61 -11.22 -9.62
N ALA A 89 19.38 -11.28 -9.13
CA ALA A 89 18.52 -12.46 -9.28
C ALA A 89 18.18 -12.73 -10.76
N THR A 90 17.97 -11.70 -11.59
CA THR A 90 17.76 -11.87 -13.03
C THR A 90 19.00 -12.43 -13.73
N LEU A 91 20.21 -12.02 -13.32
CA LEU A 91 21.46 -12.57 -13.85
C LEU A 91 21.67 -14.04 -13.45
N ALA A 92 21.24 -14.41 -12.25
CA ALA A 92 21.29 -15.80 -11.76
C ALA A 92 20.22 -16.71 -12.37
N ASN A 93 19.13 -16.13 -12.91
CA ASN A 93 17.97 -16.83 -13.46
C ASN A 93 17.64 -16.32 -14.87
N PRO A 94 18.55 -16.46 -15.86
CA PRO A 94 18.31 -15.96 -17.20
C PRO A 94 17.05 -16.61 -17.80
N GLY A 95 16.16 -15.78 -18.35
CA GLY A 95 14.89 -16.22 -18.96
C GLY A 95 13.74 -16.47 -17.97
N ASN A 96 13.96 -16.36 -16.65
CA ASN A 96 12.87 -16.47 -15.68
C ASN A 96 11.99 -15.21 -15.70
N LYS A 97 10.86 -15.29 -16.44
CA LYS A 97 9.89 -14.20 -16.59
C LYS A 97 9.33 -13.68 -15.26
N THR A 98 9.14 -14.55 -14.26
CA THR A 98 8.61 -14.14 -12.95
C THR A 98 9.60 -13.27 -12.18
N VAL A 99 10.89 -13.65 -12.18
CA VAL A 99 11.96 -12.85 -11.57
C VAL A 99 12.12 -11.51 -12.32
N LEU A 100 12.07 -11.54 -13.65
CA LEU A 100 12.12 -10.32 -14.47
C LEU A 100 10.93 -9.38 -14.20
N ALA A 101 9.73 -9.92 -14.03
CA ALA A 101 8.55 -9.14 -13.65
C ALA A 101 8.71 -8.50 -12.27
N ALA A 102 9.27 -9.24 -11.30
CA ALA A 102 9.56 -8.70 -9.96
C ALA A 102 10.60 -7.58 -10.02
N TYR A 103 11.65 -7.73 -10.82
CA TYR A 103 12.63 -6.68 -11.07
C TYR A 103 11.99 -5.44 -11.69
N GLY A 104 11.18 -5.60 -12.73
CA GLY A 104 10.44 -4.50 -13.35
C GLY A 104 9.51 -3.76 -12.38
N ARG A 105 8.83 -4.48 -11.47
CA ARG A 105 8.04 -3.85 -10.39
C ARG A 105 8.89 -3.10 -9.38
N ALA A 106 10.07 -3.62 -9.02
CA ALA A 106 10.99 -2.91 -8.13
C ALA A 106 11.53 -1.64 -8.78
N LEU A 107 11.83 -1.67 -10.09
CA LEU A 107 12.21 -0.49 -10.86
C LEU A 107 11.10 0.57 -10.86
N ALA A 108 9.84 0.16 -11.06
CA ALA A 108 8.70 1.08 -11.03
C ALA A 108 8.56 1.74 -9.65
N ASP A 109 8.62 0.96 -8.56
CA ASP A 109 8.56 1.51 -7.20
C ASP A 109 9.72 2.48 -6.92
N ASN A 110 10.89 2.21 -7.48
CA ASN A 110 12.07 3.06 -7.34
C ASN A 110 12.06 4.32 -8.24
N GLY A 111 11.01 4.50 -9.07
CA GLY A 111 10.89 5.65 -9.97
C GLY A 111 11.60 5.50 -11.32
N ASN A 112 12.19 4.34 -11.60
CA ASN A 112 12.90 4.05 -12.84
C ASN A 112 11.92 3.58 -13.93
N PHE A 113 10.95 4.43 -14.29
CA PHE A 113 9.76 4.04 -15.06
C PHE A 113 10.06 3.50 -16.48
N SER A 114 11.05 4.09 -17.18
CA SER A 114 11.44 3.59 -18.52
C SER A 114 12.01 2.18 -18.43
N ALA A 115 12.98 1.96 -17.54
CA ALA A 115 13.58 0.64 -17.34
C ALA A 115 12.56 -0.38 -16.82
N ALA A 116 11.62 0.05 -15.98
CA ALA A 116 10.53 -0.79 -15.50
C ALA A 116 9.65 -1.28 -16.67
N PHE A 117 9.26 -0.37 -17.56
CA PHE A 117 8.46 -0.69 -18.75
C PHE A 117 9.19 -1.70 -19.66
N ASP A 118 10.48 -1.50 -19.90
CA ASP A 118 11.29 -2.40 -20.73
C ASP A 118 11.44 -3.80 -20.11
N ALA A 119 11.76 -3.88 -18.81
CA ALA A 119 11.86 -5.15 -18.10
C ALA A 119 10.52 -5.91 -18.10
N LEU A 120 9.42 -5.21 -17.85
CA LEU A 120 8.07 -5.78 -17.81
C LEU A 120 7.61 -6.26 -19.19
N SER A 121 7.96 -5.55 -20.26
CA SER A 121 7.64 -5.96 -21.64
C SER A 121 8.28 -7.29 -22.01
N ASN A 122 9.46 -7.58 -21.45
CA ASN A 122 10.16 -8.85 -21.63
C ASN A 122 9.70 -9.95 -20.65
N ALA A 123 8.89 -9.61 -19.65
CA ALA A 123 8.41 -10.52 -18.62
C ALA A 123 7.08 -11.21 -18.95
N HIS A 124 6.46 -10.90 -20.08
CA HIS A 124 5.26 -11.56 -20.61
C HIS A 124 5.30 -11.62 -22.14
N SER A 125 4.28 -12.19 -22.78
CA SER A 125 4.18 -12.26 -24.25
C SER A 125 2.73 -12.06 -24.71
N PRO A 126 2.50 -11.68 -25.99
CA PRO A 126 1.15 -11.58 -26.54
C PRO A 126 0.31 -12.85 -26.39
N ASP A 127 0.94 -14.04 -26.49
CA ASP A 127 0.26 -15.34 -26.34
C ASP A 127 -0.08 -15.69 -24.89
N ASN A 128 0.59 -15.06 -23.92
CA ASN A 128 0.35 -15.27 -22.50
C ASN A 128 0.50 -13.95 -21.73
N PRO A 129 -0.47 -13.03 -21.87
CA PRO A 129 -0.38 -11.72 -21.26
C PRO A 129 -0.80 -11.79 -19.77
N ASP A 130 -0.08 -11.06 -18.91
CA ASP A 130 -0.44 -10.91 -17.50
C ASP A 130 -1.02 -9.51 -17.25
N TRP A 131 -2.28 -9.44 -16.81
CA TRP A 131 -2.94 -8.19 -16.47
C TRP A 131 -2.19 -7.39 -15.39
N ARG A 132 -1.50 -8.08 -14.46
CA ARG A 132 -0.72 -7.43 -13.41
C ARG A 132 0.51 -6.74 -13.97
N ILE A 133 1.09 -7.27 -15.05
CA ILE A 133 2.22 -6.65 -15.75
C ILE A 133 1.72 -5.45 -16.56
N LEU A 134 0.64 -5.63 -17.32
CA LEU A 134 0.00 -4.55 -18.10
C LEU A 134 -0.40 -3.37 -17.22
N SER A 135 -0.93 -3.62 -16.02
CA SER A 135 -1.28 -2.57 -15.06
C SER A 135 -0.06 -1.74 -14.63
N VAL A 136 1.09 -2.38 -14.36
CA VAL A 136 2.31 -1.68 -13.94
C VAL A 136 2.98 -0.96 -15.13
N GLN A 137 2.89 -1.51 -16.34
CA GLN A 137 3.30 -0.81 -17.56
C GLN A 137 2.47 0.46 -17.77
N GLY A 138 1.14 0.38 -17.60
CA GLY A 138 0.26 1.55 -17.63
C GLY A 138 0.65 2.61 -16.60
N ALA A 139 0.88 2.20 -15.34
CA ALA A 139 1.31 3.12 -14.28
C ALA A 139 2.66 3.78 -14.59
N SER A 140 3.61 3.02 -15.16
CA SER A 140 4.90 3.55 -15.58
C SER A 140 4.75 4.59 -16.70
N LEU A 141 3.84 4.37 -17.65
CA LEU A 141 3.53 5.32 -18.72
C LEU A 141 2.89 6.61 -18.21
N ASP A 142 1.95 6.53 -17.26
CA ASP A 142 1.37 7.71 -16.61
C ASP A 142 2.46 8.57 -15.95
N GLN A 143 3.41 7.94 -15.25
CA GLN A 143 4.53 8.65 -14.61
C GLN A 143 5.50 9.28 -15.61
N MET A 144 5.55 8.77 -16.84
CA MET A 144 6.28 9.37 -17.96
C MET A 144 5.45 10.42 -18.73
N GLY A 145 4.24 10.74 -18.28
CA GLY A 145 3.32 11.68 -18.94
C GLY A 145 2.62 11.13 -20.18
N ARG A 146 2.77 9.84 -20.49
CA ARG A 146 2.19 9.15 -21.65
C ARG A 146 0.80 8.59 -21.33
N ASN A 147 -0.09 9.46 -20.82
CA ASN A 147 -1.37 9.08 -20.22
C ASN A 147 -2.32 8.35 -21.20
N GLU A 148 -2.35 8.75 -22.48
CA GLU A 148 -3.21 8.07 -23.47
C GLU A 148 -2.78 6.63 -23.73
N GLU A 149 -1.46 6.39 -23.76
CA GLU A 149 -0.91 5.04 -23.93
C GLU A 149 -1.15 4.21 -22.68
N ALA A 150 -0.94 4.79 -21.49
CA ALA A 150 -1.25 4.14 -20.20
C ALA A 150 -2.67 3.58 -20.17
N ARG A 151 -3.65 4.36 -20.63
CA ARG A 151 -5.06 3.94 -20.69
C ARG A 151 -5.30 2.75 -21.60
N ARG A 152 -4.53 2.58 -22.68
CA ARG A 152 -4.60 1.39 -23.54
C ARG A 152 -4.10 0.14 -22.82
N TYR A 153 -3.05 0.28 -22.00
CA TYR A 153 -2.56 -0.81 -21.15
C TYR A 153 -3.57 -1.18 -20.06
N TYR A 154 -4.17 -0.19 -19.37
CA TYR A 154 -5.23 -0.47 -18.40
C TYR A 154 -6.46 -1.12 -19.05
N ALA A 155 -6.90 -0.64 -20.21
CA ALA A 155 -8.00 -1.26 -20.94
C ALA A 155 -7.68 -2.72 -21.32
N SER A 156 -6.44 -2.99 -21.72
CA SER A 156 -6.00 -4.37 -22.02
C SER A 156 -5.95 -5.23 -20.77
N ALA A 157 -5.49 -4.70 -19.63
CA ALA A 157 -5.52 -5.39 -18.35
C ALA A 157 -6.97 -5.70 -17.90
N LEU A 158 -7.91 -4.77 -18.08
CA LEU A 158 -9.33 -4.96 -17.72
C LEU A 158 -10.06 -5.93 -18.65
N LYS A 159 -9.59 -6.13 -19.89
CA LYS A 159 -10.09 -7.23 -20.75
C LYS A 159 -9.73 -8.60 -20.18
N LEU A 160 -8.56 -8.73 -19.56
CA LEU A 160 -8.09 -9.98 -18.94
C LEU A 160 -8.63 -10.18 -17.52
N ALA A 161 -8.84 -9.09 -16.78
CA ALA A 161 -9.40 -9.09 -15.43
C ALA A 161 -10.52 -8.05 -15.31
N PRO A 162 -11.73 -8.37 -15.78
CA PRO A 162 -12.87 -7.45 -15.73
C PRO A 162 -13.18 -7.02 -14.29
N GLY A 163 -13.36 -5.72 -14.08
CA GLY A 163 -13.72 -5.17 -12.77
C GLY A 163 -12.62 -5.24 -11.71
N GLU A 164 -11.35 -5.46 -12.09
CA GLU A 164 -10.25 -5.50 -11.14
C GLU A 164 -10.02 -4.13 -10.48
N PRO A 165 -10.26 -3.97 -9.15
CA PRO A 165 -10.33 -2.66 -8.51
C PRO A 165 -8.99 -1.92 -8.55
N SER A 166 -7.88 -2.64 -8.45
CA SER A 166 -6.55 -2.06 -8.53
C SER A 166 -6.28 -1.43 -9.89
N VAL A 167 -6.71 -2.08 -10.98
CA VAL A 167 -6.56 -1.56 -12.35
C VAL A 167 -7.53 -0.40 -12.61
N LEU A 168 -8.78 -0.51 -12.18
CA LEU A 168 -9.77 0.58 -12.27
C LEU A 168 -9.30 1.82 -11.48
N SER A 169 -8.71 1.62 -10.31
CA SER A 169 -8.14 2.71 -9.52
C SER A 169 -7.00 3.41 -10.25
N ASN A 170 -6.08 2.66 -10.86
CA ASN A 170 -5.00 3.24 -11.66
C ASN A 170 -5.53 4.01 -12.88
N LEU A 171 -6.54 3.45 -13.58
CA LEU A 171 -7.21 4.13 -14.69
C LEU A 171 -7.91 5.42 -14.24
N GLY A 172 -8.60 5.39 -13.11
CA GLY A 172 -9.22 6.57 -12.50
C GLY A 172 -8.18 7.67 -12.21
N MET A 173 -7.05 7.30 -11.62
CA MET A 173 -5.95 8.23 -11.37
C MET A 173 -5.30 8.76 -12.66
N SER A 174 -5.23 7.95 -13.73
CA SER A 174 -4.80 8.43 -15.05
C SER A 174 -5.73 9.53 -15.60
N TYR A 175 -7.04 9.46 -15.35
CA TYR A 175 -7.97 10.55 -15.68
C TYR A 175 -7.76 11.81 -14.82
N VAL A 176 -7.33 11.66 -13.56
CA VAL A 176 -6.95 12.80 -12.71
C VAL A 176 -5.76 13.56 -13.30
N LEU A 177 -4.74 12.84 -13.81
CA LEU A 177 -3.54 13.45 -14.41
C LEU A 177 -3.86 14.37 -15.59
N THR A 178 -4.95 14.12 -16.32
CA THR A 178 -5.43 14.96 -17.43
C THR A 178 -6.62 15.84 -17.04
N LYS A 179 -6.96 15.94 -15.75
CA LYS A 179 -8.07 16.73 -15.19
C LYS A 179 -9.46 16.31 -15.68
N GLU A 180 -9.63 15.08 -16.16
CA GLU A 180 -10.91 14.50 -16.54
C GLU A 180 -11.65 13.95 -15.30
N LEU A 181 -11.89 14.81 -14.31
CA LEU A 181 -12.41 14.42 -12.99
C LEU A 181 -13.73 13.63 -13.03
N PRO A 182 -14.72 13.95 -13.90
CA PRO A 182 -15.94 13.14 -14.01
C PRO A 182 -15.66 11.67 -14.41
N LYS A 183 -14.77 11.45 -15.38
CA LYS A 183 -14.38 10.08 -15.80
C LYS A 183 -13.60 9.36 -14.69
N ALA A 184 -12.75 10.11 -13.97
CA ALA A 184 -12.03 9.56 -12.83
C ALA A 184 -12.99 9.04 -11.76
N GLU A 185 -14.01 9.83 -11.40
CA GLU A 185 -15.05 9.43 -10.45
C GLU A 185 -15.81 8.20 -10.93
N ASP A 186 -16.35 8.22 -12.15
CA ASP A 186 -17.12 7.11 -12.70
C ASP A 186 -16.32 5.80 -12.67
N THR A 187 -15.04 5.87 -12.97
CA THR A 187 -14.13 4.72 -12.94
C THR A 187 -13.84 4.24 -11.52
N LEU A 188 -13.57 5.16 -10.59
CA LEU A 188 -13.30 4.83 -9.19
C LEU A 188 -14.55 4.32 -8.45
N ARG A 189 -15.75 4.77 -8.83
CA ARG A 189 -17.01 4.21 -8.32
C ARG A 189 -17.24 2.77 -8.77
N GLN A 190 -16.84 2.42 -9.99
CA GLN A 190 -16.84 1.02 -10.44
C GLN A 190 -15.89 0.17 -9.57
N ALA A 191 -14.69 0.67 -9.30
CA ALA A 191 -13.73 -0.01 -8.42
C ALA A 191 -14.29 -0.19 -7.00
N TYR A 192 -14.89 0.86 -6.44
CA TYR A 192 -15.50 0.87 -5.12
C TYR A 192 -16.67 -0.12 -5.00
N SER A 193 -17.54 -0.15 -6.02
CA SER A 193 -18.76 -0.98 -6.02
C SER A 193 -18.49 -2.48 -6.24
N SER A 194 -17.25 -2.88 -6.54
CA SER A 194 -16.87 -4.27 -6.77
C SER A 194 -16.92 -5.18 -5.53
N GLY A 195 -17.06 -4.60 -4.32
CA GLY A 195 -16.98 -5.32 -3.05
C GLY A 195 -15.57 -5.76 -2.65
N ARG A 196 -14.56 -5.58 -3.52
CA ARG A 196 -13.14 -5.92 -3.29
C ARG A 196 -12.25 -4.67 -3.18
N ALA A 197 -12.85 -3.51 -2.94
CA ALA A 197 -12.12 -2.25 -2.82
C ALA A 197 -11.23 -2.27 -1.57
N ASP A 198 -9.94 -1.98 -1.76
CA ASP A 198 -8.99 -1.77 -0.66
C ASP A 198 -9.01 -0.30 -0.20
N PRO A 199 -8.33 0.05 0.91
CA PRO A 199 -8.28 1.43 1.39
C PRO A 199 -7.74 2.43 0.36
N ARG A 200 -6.85 2.01 -0.55
CA ARG A 200 -6.30 2.91 -1.59
C ARG A 200 -7.36 3.30 -2.60
N VAL A 201 -8.24 2.38 -3.00
CA VAL A 201 -9.39 2.68 -3.87
C VAL A 201 -10.30 3.73 -3.23
N ARG A 202 -10.61 3.57 -1.94
CA ARG A 202 -11.46 4.49 -1.18
C ARG A 202 -10.81 5.87 -1.04
N GLN A 203 -9.53 5.93 -0.71
CA GLN A 203 -8.76 7.18 -0.64
C GLN A 203 -8.71 7.90 -2.00
N ASN A 204 -8.46 7.18 -3.08
CA ASN A 204 -8.43 7.76 -4.43
C ASN A 204 -9.81 8.29 -4.85
N LEU A 205 -10.89 7.56 -4.56
CA LEU A 205 -12.24 8.05 -4.81
C LEU A 205 -12.52 9.33 -4.01
N ALA A 206 -12.23 9.33 -2.70
CA ALA A 206 -12.43 10.52 -1.87
C ALA A 206 -11.61 11.73 -2.35
N LEU A 207 -10.36 11.51 -2.79
CA LEU A 207 -9.54 12.55 -3.40
C LEU A 207 -10.25 13.15 -4.63
N VAL A 208 -10.74 12.32 -5.56
CA VAL A 208 -11.43 12.79 -6.77
C VAL A 208 -12.71 13.56 -6.45
N ILE A 209 -13.54 13.03 -5.56
CA ILE A 209 -14.76 13.68 -5.09
C ILE A 209 -14.44 15.06 -4.45
N GLY A 210 -13.39 15.11 -3.63
CA GLY A 210 -12.92 16.34 -3.00
C GLY A 210 -12.32 17.35 -3.97
N LEU A 211 -11.59 16.91 -5.00
CA LEU A 211 -11.11 17.77 -6.10
C LEU A 211 -12.26 18.43 -6.89
N GLN A 212 -13.45 17.83 -6.86
CA GLN A 212 -14.68 18.40 -7.41
C GLN A 212 -15.45 19.26 -6.39
N GLY A 213 -14.92 19.48 -5.19
CA GLY A 213 -15.52 20.32 -4.15
C GLY A 213 -16.55 19.64 -3.24
N ARG A 214 -16.83 18.35 -3.43
CA ARG A 214 -17.81 17.59 -2.63
C ARG A 214 -17.19 17.01 -1.35
N PHE A 215 -16.68 17.90 -0.50
CA PHE A 215 -15.90 17.54 0.69
C PHE A 215 -16.64 16.63 1.68
N ALA A 216 -17.93 16.87 1.93
CA ALA A 216 -18.72 16.05 2.85
C ALA A 216 -18.87 14.59 2.38
N GLU A 217 -18.99 14.39 1.06
CA GLU A 217 -19.04 13.05 0.47
C GLU A 217 -17.67 12.37 0.53
N ALA A 218 -16.60 13.10 0.22
CA ALA A 218 -15.22 12.60 0.33
C ALA A 218 -14.91 12.10 1.75
N GLU A 219 -15.29 12.87 2.78
CA GLU A 219 -15.11 12.49 4.17
C GLU A 219 -15.90 11.22 4.52
N GLY A 220 -17.17 11.14 4.07
CA GLY A 220 -18.01 9.97 4.25
C GLY A 220 -17.39 8.68 3.72
N ILE A 221 -16.66 8.75 2.60
CA ILE A 221 -15.99 7.60 1.99
C ILE A 221 -14.83 7.08 2.87
N VAL A 222 -13.96 7.97 3.36
CA VAL A 222 -12.75 7.57 4.10
C VAL A 222 -12.97 7.29 5.59
N ARG A 223 -14.10 7.71 6.16
CA ARG A 223 -14.50 7.37 7.55
C ARG A 223 -14.64 5.87 7.80
N SER A 224 -14.75 5.06 6.74
CA SER A 224 -14.76 3.59 6.86
C SER A 224 -13.37 2.99 7.14
N ASP A 225 -12.29 3.72 6.82
CA ASP A 225 -10.90 3.28 6.98
C ASP A 225 -10.14 4.02 8.08
N LEU A 226 -10.57 5.24 8.41
CA LEU A 226 -9.85 6.17 9.26
C LEU A 226 -10.72 6.64 10.43
N PRO A 227 -10.11 6.94 11.60
CA PRO A 227 -10.78 7.68 12.66
C PRO A 227 -11.45 8.96 12.13
N PRO A 228 -12.59 9.39 12.69
CA PRO A 228 -13.33 10.56 12.19
C PRO A 228 -12.50 11.85 12.12
N ASP A 229 -11.60 12.06 13.07
CA ASP A 229 -10.69 13.21 13.14
C ASP A 229 -9.63 13.19 12.03
N GLU A 230 -9.05 12.03 11.73
CA GLU A 230 -8.11 11.87 10.61
C GLU A 230 -8.79 12.04 9.25
N ALA A 231 -10.00 11.49 9.10
CA ALA A 231 -10.82 11.66 7.90
C ALA A 231 -11.13 13.15 7.65
N ALA A 232 -11.56 13.87 8.69
CA ALA A 232 -11.84 15.30 8.60
C ALA A 232 -10.57 16.12 8.30
N ALA A 233 -9.43 15.79 8.92
CA ALA A 233 -8.16 16.48 8.68
C ALA A 233 -7.67 16.33 7.23
N ASN A 234 -7.77 15.13 6.65
CA ASN A 234 -7.37 14.88 5.26
C ASN A 234 -8.20 15.72 4.27
N VAL A 235 -9.50 15.84 4.50
CA VAL A 235 -10.40 16.64 3.65
C VAL A 235 -10.17 18.13 3.84
N ALA A 236 -9.92 18.58 5.07
CA ALA A 236 -9.58 19.98 5.36
C ALA A 236 -8.28 20.42 4.66
N TYR A 237 -7.25 19.56 4.66
CA TYR A 237 -6.01 19.80 3.92
C TYR A 237 -6.26 19.96 2.42
N LEU A 238 -7.07 19.07 1.83
CA LEU A 238 -7.43 19.14 0.40
C LEU A 238 -8.14 20.46 0.07
N LYS A 239 -9.07 20.90 0.93
CA LYS A 239 -9.77 22.18 0.76
C LYS A 239 -8.80 23.36 0.77
N GLN A 240 -7.90 23.42 1.76
CA GLN A 240 -6.89 24.48 1.85
C GLN A 240 -5.98 24.53 0.61
N MET A 241 -5.55 23.37 0.10
CA MET A 241 -4.74 23.29 -1.12
C MET A 241 -5.48 23.84 -2.35
N LEU A 242 -6.80 23.63 -2.45
CA LEU A 242 -7.62 24.14 -3.55
C LEU A 242 -7.85 25.66 -3.45
N ASP A 243 -8.12 26.15 -2.25
CA ASP A 243 -8.34 27.58 -1.98
C ASP A 243 -7.06 28.39 -2.26
N GLY A 244 -5.88 27.89 -1.86
CA GLY A 244 -4.58 28.55 -2.11
C GLY A 244 -4.17 28.62 -3.59
N LYS A 245 -4.66 27.69 -4.44
CA LYS A 245 -4.51 27.76 -5.91
C LYS A 245 -5.49 28.74 -6.57
N GLY A 246 -6.53 29.16 -5.85
CA GLY A 246 -7.47 30.20 -6.27
C GLY A 246 -6.94 31.60 -6.00
N ASP A 247 -6.20 31.79 -4.90
CA ASP A 247 -5.71 33.10 -4.47
C ASP A 247 -4.53 33.61 -5.32
N THR A 248 -3.63 32.71 -5.74
CA THR A 248 -2.55 33.03 -6.70
C THR A 248 -3.06 33.46 -8.09
N ARG A 249 -4.31 33.15 -8.46
CA ARG A 249 -4.93 33.63 -9.70
C ARG A 249 -5.64 34.98 -9.56
N ARG A 250 -5.96 35.43 -8.34
CA ARG A 250 -6.59 36.73 -8.09
C ARG A 250 -5.59 37.88 -7.88
N GLY A 251 -4.34 37.59 -7.48
CA GLY A 251 -3.31 38.61 -7.24
C GLY A 251 -2.52 39.10 -8.47
N GLY A 252 -2.79 38.60 -9.68
CA GLY A 252 -1.97 38.85 -10.87
C GLY A 252 -2.45 39.96 -11.82
N VAL A 253 -3.51 40.69 -11.50
CA VAL A 253 -4.09 41.74 -12.39
C VAL A 253 -4.18 43.08 -11.65
N LEU A 254 -3.10 43.56 -11.03
CA LEU A 254 -3.00 44.94 -10.52
C LEU A 254 -1.52 45.38 -10.46
N ALA A 255 -0.81 45.40 -11.59
CA ALA A 255 0.49 46.09 -11.70
C ALA A 255 0.87 46.32 -13.18
N ALA A 256 0.10 47.15 -13.89
CA ALA A 256 0.55 47.79 -15.13
C ALA A 256 -0.32 49.04 -15.34
N GLY A 257 0.15 50.17 -14.83
CA GLY A 257 -0.52 51.45 -14.98
C GLY A 257 0.02 52.46 -13.99
N GLU A 258 1.20 53.00 -14.30
CA GLU A 258 1.59 54.42 -14.21
C GLU A 258 3.00 54.60 -14.80
#